data_AF-A0AAJ1TXB2-F1
#
_entry.id   AF-A0AAJ1TXB2-F1
#
_cell.length_a   1.000
_cell.length_b   1.000
_cell.length_c   1.000
_cell.angle_alpha   90.00
_cell.angle_beta   90.00
_cell.angle_gamma   90.00
#
_symmetry.space_group_name_H-M   'P 1'
#
loop_
_entity.id
_entity.type
_entity.pdbx_description
1 polymer ?
#
loop_
_entity_poly.entity_id
_entity_poly.type
_entity_poly.pdbx_seq_one_letter_code
_entity_poly.pdbx_strand_id
1 'polypeptide(L)' 'MSRATDLDAVADACIAAYAVIADHGTPQMKMLIRVLLHIVGREIVQDLERRERADDGTPEGSPERDTGA' A
#
# COMPACT_ATOMS: atom_id res chain seq x y z
N MET A 1 -5.51 -12.06 -7.52
CA MET A 1 -5.32 -11.45 -6.19
C MET A 1 -5.11 -9.97 -6.40
N SER A 2 -5.68 -9.11 -5.56
CA SER A 2 -5.50 -7.67 -5.70
C SER A 2 -4.13 -7.29 -5.14
N ARG A 3 -3.40 -6.39 -5.82
CA ARG A 3 -2.10 -5.86 -5.37
C ARG A 3 -2.16 -5.34 -3.92
N ALA A 4 -3.33 -4.82 -3.54
CA ALA A 4 -3.70 -4.46 -2.19
C ALA A 4 -3.43 -5.56 -1.15
N THR A 5 -3.99 -6.74 -1.43
CA THR A 5 -3.96 -7.91 -0.57
C THR A 5 -2.56 -8.49 -0.47
N ASP A 6 -1.75 -8.33 -1.53
CA ASP A 6 -0.37 -8.78 -1.55
C ASP A 6 0.54 -7.90 -0.68
N LEU A 7 0.29 -6.58 -0.64
CA LEU A 7 1.09 -5.66 0.16
C LEU A 7 0.78 -5.76 1.67
N ASP A 8 -0.48 -5.97 2.03
CA ASP A 8 -0.88 -6.21 3.42
C ASP A 8 -0.21 -7.48 3.98
N ALA A 9 -0.19 -8.58 3.19
CA ALA A 9 0.49 -9.81 3.58
C ALA A 9 2.01 -9.63 3.77
N VAL A 10 2.64 -8.81 2.93
CA VAL A 10 4.08 -8.47 3.07
C VAL A 10 4.32 -7.62 4.33
N ALA A 11 3.42 -6.67 4.64
CA ALA A 11 3.50 -5.86 5.85
C ALA A 11 3.42 -6.74 7.11
N ASP A 12 2.44 -7.65 7.16
CA ASP A 12 2.26 -8.59 8.26
C ASP A 12 3.51 -9.48 8.45
N ALA A 13 4.05 -10.01 7.35
CA ALA A 13 5.28 -10.80 7.39
C ALA A 13 6.49 -9.99 7.93
N CYS A 14 6.62 -8.73 7.53
CA CYS A 14 7.69 -7.85 8.03
C CYS A 14 7.54 -7.55 9.52
N ILE A 15 6.31 -7.32 9.99
CA ILE A 15 6.02 -7.08 11.41
C ILE A 15 6.32 -8.34 12.23
N ALA A 16 5.88 -9.51 11.76
CA ALA A 16 6.16 -10.79 12.42
C ALA A 16 7.68 -11.08 12.48
N ALA A 17 8.40 -10.85 11.39
CA ALA A 17 9.85 -10.99 11.35
C ALA A 17 10.55 -10.00 12.30
N TYR A 18 10.07 -8.75 12.37
CA TYR A 18 10.62 -7.75 13.28
C TYR A 18 10.52 -8.19 14.75
N ALA A 19 9.39 -8.75 15.18
CA ALA A 19 9.21 -9.22 16.55
C ALA A 19 10.31 -10.23 16.96
N VAL A 20 10.65 -11.17 16.07
CA VAL A 20 11.71 -12.16 16.33
C VAL A 20 13.11 -11.54 16.26
N ILE A 21 13.35 -10.67 15.26
CA ILE A 21 14.66 -10.06 15.02
C ILE A 21 15.02 -9.03 16.10
N ALA A 22 14.04 -8.33 16.66
CA ALA A 22 14.26 -7.35 17.72
C ALA A 22 14.96 -7.99 18.93
N ASP A 23 14.54 -9.20 19.31
CA ASP A 23 15.05 -9.90 20.49
C ASP A 23 16.26 -10.77 20.18
N HIS A 24 16.28 -11.46 19.03
CA HIS A 24 17.27 -12.51 18.74
C HIS A 24 18.19 -12.20 17.55
N GLY A 25 17.91 -11.13 16.80
CA GLY A 25 18.62 -10.83 15.57
C GLY A 25 20.04 -10.30 15.80
N THR A 26 20.91 -10.56 14.83
CA THR A 26 22.20 -9.89 14.74
C THR A 26 22.02 -8.38 14.49
N PRO A 27 23.02 -7.53 14.79
CA PRO A 27 22.95 -6.11 14.47
C PRO A 27 22.60 -5.83 13.00
N GLN A 28 23.11 -6.65 12.07
CA GLN A 28 22.84 -6.56 10.64
C GLN A 28 21.38 -6.90 10.32
N MET A 29 20.82 -7.96 10.92
CA MET A 29 19.41 -8.31 10.75
C MET A 29 18.50 -7.21 11.28
N LYS A 30 18.83 -6.63 12.45
CA LYS A 30 18.10 -5.51 13.05
C LYS A 30 18.11 -4.26 12.16
N MET A 31 19.21 -3.99 11.48
CA MET A 31 19.28 -2.90 10.51
C MET A 31 18.45 -3.22 9.26
N LEU A 32 18.61 -4.42 8.71
CA LEU A 32 17.91 -4.83 7.49
C LEU A 32 16.39 -4.83 7.67
N ILE A 33 15.88 -5.34 8.80
CA ILE A 33 14.43 -5.37 9.03
C ILE A 33 13.83 -3.97 9.15
N ARG A 34 14.56 -2.99 9.72
CA ARG A 34 14.12 -1.59 9.76
C ARG A 34 14.07 -0.98 8.36
N VAL A 35 15.04 -1.29 7.50
CA VAL A 35 15.05 -0.85 6.10
C VAL A 35 13.85 -1.45 5.35
N LEU A 36 13.59 -2.74 5.52
CA LEU A 36 12.45 -3.41 4.89
C LEU A 36 11.12 -2.79 5.34
N LEU A 37 10.92 -2.59 6.65
CA LEU A 37 9.73 -1.92 7.18
C LEU A 37 9.55 -0.50 6.61
N HIS A 38 10.64 0.25 6.44
CA HIS A 38 10.59 1.58 5.83
C HIS A 38 10.16 1.53 4.36
N ILE A 39 10.69 0.59 3.58
CA ILE A 39 10.33 0.40 2.17
C ILE A 39 8.86 0.00 2.05
N VAL A 40 8.42 -0.99 2.81
CA VAL A 40 7.04 -1.48 2.78
C VAL A 40 6.07 -0.37 3.20
N GLY A 41 6.36 0.37 4.27
CA GLY A 41 5.53 1.50 4.69
C GLY A 41 5.38 2.58 3.61
N ARG A 42 6.45 2.86 2.83
CA ARG A 42 6.38 3.81 1.70
C ARG A 42 5.49 3.29 0.58
N GLU A 43 5.59 2.02 0.23
CA GLU A 43 4.74 1.41 -0.79
C GLU A 43 3.26 1.42 -0.38
N ILE A 44 2.94 1.20 0.91
CA ILE A 44 1.57 1.26 1.42
C ILE A 44 0.97 2.66 1.23
N VAL A 45 1.70 3.70 1.63
CA VAL A 45 1.25 5.09 1.45
C VAL A 45 1.04 5.41 -0.03
N GLN A 46 1.98 5.02 -0.89
CA GLN A 46 1.83 5.24 -2.34
C GLN A 46 0.64 4.50 -2.94
N ASP A 47 0.36 3.27 -2.47
CA ASP A 47 -0.78 2.50 -2.94
C ASP A 47 -2.11 3.14 -2.49
N LEU A 48 -2.18 3.62 -1.24
CA LEU A 48 -3.34 4.36 -0.73
C LEU A 48 -3.60 5.62 -1.56
N GLU A 49 -2.59 6.46 -1.81
CA GLU A 49 -2.73 7.66 -2.63
C GLU A 49 -3.16 7.34 -4.08
N ARG A 50 -2.74 6.19 -4.63
CA ARG A 50 -3.19 5.77 -5.97
C ARG A 50 -4.66 5.39 -5.98
N ARG A 51 -5.13 4.72 -4.93
CA ARG A 51 -6.55 4.36 -4.77
C ARG A 51 -7.42 5.59 -4.58
N GLU A 52 -7.00 6.54 -3.76
CA GLU A 52 -7.71 7.81 -3.56
C GLU A 52 -7.88 8.59 -4.87
N ARG A 53 -6.81 8.69 -5.68
CA ARG A 53 -6.89 9.35 -7.01
C ARG A 53 -7.76 8.58 -8.01
N ALA A 54 -7.87 7.27 -7.89
CA ALA A 54 -8.71 6.46 -8.77
C ALA A 54 -10.20 6.57 -8.41
N ASP A 55 -10.51 6.79 -7.13
CA ASP A 55 -11.88 6.92 -6.61
C ASP A 55 -12.46 8.33 -6.86
N ASP A 56 -11.61 9.36 -6.88
CA ASP A 56 -12.01 10.74 -7.24
C ASP A 56 -12.31 10.94 -8.74
N GLY A 57 -12.08 9.90 -9.56
CA GLY A 57 -12.29 9.89 -11.02
C GLY A 57 -13.74 9.64 -11.45
N THR A 58 -14.73 10.24 -10.78
CA THR A 58 -16.13 10.19 -11.27
C THR A 58 -16.18 10.87 -12.64
N PRO A 59 -16.65 10.22 -13.72
CA PRO A 59 -16.94 10.93 -14.96
C PRO A 59 -18.15 11.83 -14.67
N GLU A 60 -17.91 13.14 -14.53
CA GLU A 60 -18.98 14.13 -14.56
C GLU A 60 -19.87 13.81 -15.78
N GLY A 61 -21.18 13.69 -15.50
CA GLY A 61 -22.15 13.13 -16.40
C GLY A 61 -22.06 13.68 -17.82
N SER A 62 -22.25 12.79 -18.79
CA SER A 62 -22.70 13.22 -20.11
C SER A 62 -23.92 14.12 -19.94
N PRO A 63 -23.89 15.38 -20.41
CA PRO A 63 -25.14 16.09 -20.60
C PRO A 63 -25.79 15.45 -21.82
N GLU A 64 -26.74 14.56 -21.55
CA GLU A 64 -27.81 14.21 -22.47
C GLU A 64 -28.56 15.52 -22.80
N ARG A 65 -28.09 16.23 -23.83
CA ARG A 65 -28.91 17.27 -24.47
C ARG A 65 -29.71 16.61 -25.58
N ASP A 66 -30.81 16.08 -25.10
CA ASP A 66 -32.11 15.99 -25.71
C ASP A 66 -32.26 16.68 -27.07
N THR A 67 -32.80 15.91 -28.00
CA THR A 67 -33.11 16.30 -29.37
C THR A 67 -34.52 16.87 -29.34
N GLY A 68 -34.67 18.19 -29.31
CA GLY A 68 -35.98 18.84 -29.19
C GLY A 68 -36.19 19.97 -30.18
N ALA A 69 -36.85 19.61 -31.30
CA ALA A 69 -37.67 20.37 -32.26
C ALA A 69 -37.50 21.90 -32.40
#